data_AF-A0A7V6NPN6-F1
#
_entry.id   AF-A0A7V6NPN6-F1
#
_cell.length_a   1.000
_cell.length_b   1.000
_cell.length_c   1.000
_cell.angle_alpha   90.00
_cell.angle_beta   90.00
_cell.angle_gamma   90.00
#
_symmetry.space_group_name_H-M   'P 1'
#
loop_
_entity.id
_entity.type
_entity.pdbx_description
1 polymer ?
#
loop_
_entity_poly.entity_id
_entity_poly.type
_entity_poly.pdbx_seq_one_letter_code
_entity_poly.pdbx_strand_id
1 'polypeptide(L)'
;MAVINVTPQMDITALIASNNVNEGDILLLEEGIYFQAVNVSKNYIRIIAKGPGVILYGKGTLSAAFTLSDVTGVAIEGIKIRHYSNNGILIESGSGNRIIDNKINNMISDGIAVVSSSGNLVWKK
;
A
#
# COMPACT_ATOMS: atom_id res chain seq x y z
N MET A 1 -17.22 8.23 -1.72
CA MET A 1 -16.27 8.23 -0.60
C MET A 1 -16.88 7.51 0.58
N ALA A 2 -16.68 6.20 0.61
CA ALA A 2 -16.95 5.33 1.74
C ALA A 2 -15.65 5.03 2.51
N VAL A 3 -15.81 4.58 3.76
CA VAL A 3 -14.73 3.97 4.54
C VAL A 3 -15.05 2.48 4.65
N ILE A 4 -14.13 1.65 4.19
CA ILE A 4 -14.29 0.19 4.13
C ILE A 4 -13.27 -0.40 5.08
N ASN A 5 -13.74 -1.09 6.12
CA ASN A 5 -12.87 -1.80 7.05
C ASN A 5 -12.33 -3.06 6.38
N VAL A 6 -11.02 -3.26 6.45
CA VAL A 6 -10.35 -4.38 5.81
C VAL A 6 -9.63 -5.20 6.86
N THR A 7 -10.01 -6.47 7.02
CA THR A 7 -9.37 -7.39 7.95
C THR A 7 -8.19 -8.12 7.30
N PRO A 8 -7.27 -8.72 8.08
CA PRO A 8 -6.12 -9.47 7.54
C PRO A 8 -6.46 -10.61 6.56
N GLN A 9 -7.68 -11.16 6.65
CA GLN A 9 -8.13 -12.27 5.82
C GLN A 9 -8.69 -11.83 4.46
N MET A 10 -8.98 -10.54 4.28
CA MET A 10 -9.50 -10.02 3.01
C MET A 10 -8.37 -9.84 2.00
N ASP A 11 -8.57 -10.33 0.77
CA ASP A 11 -7.68 -10.03 -0.34
C ASP A 11 -7.85 -8.56 -0.77
N ILE A 12 -6.85 -7.74 -0.48
CA ILE A 12 -6.90 -6.29 -0.72
C ILE A 12 -6.87 -6.00 -2.22
N THR A 13 -6.10 -6.77 -3.00
CA THR A 13 -6.03 -6.61 -4.46
C THR A 13 -7.38 -6.91 -5.10
N ALA A 14 -8.01 -8.04 -4.73
CA ALA A 14 -9.33 -8.40 -5.24
C ALA A 14 -10.39 -7.40 -4.79
N LEU A 15 -10.31 -6.90 -3.56
CA LEU A 15 -11.21 -5.87 -3.06
C LEU A 15 -11.11 -4.58 -3.87
N ILE A 16 -9.89 -4.08 -4.13
CA ILE A 16 -9.66 -2.89 -4.97
C ILE A 16 -10.21 -3.12 -6.38
N ALA A 17 -9.97 -4.29 -6.98
CA ALA A 17 -10.46 -4.60 -8.32
C ALA A 17 -12.00 -4.77 -8.41
N SER A 18 -12.69 -5.03 -7.29
CA SER A 18 -14.14 -5.26 -7.25
C SER A 18 -14.97 -3.99 -7.48
N ASN A 19 -16.27 -4.14 -7.76
CA ASN A 19 -17.21 -3.02 -7.85
C ASN A 19 -17.60 -2.42 -6.49
N ASN A 20 -17.11 -3.00 -5.37
CA ASN A 20 -17.43 -2.52 -4.02
C ASN A 20 -16.53 -1.36 -3.57
N VAL A 21 -15.43 -1.12 -4.29
CA VAL A 21 -14.49 -0.02 -4.02
C VAL A 21 -14.52 0.94 -5.20
N ASN A 22 -14.72 2.22 -4.93
CA ASN A 22 -14.66 3.28 -5.92
C ASN A 22 -13.46 4.20 -5.67
N GLU A 23 -13.03 4.89 -6.71
CA GLU A 23 -12.00 5.93 -6.57
C GLU A 23 -12.44 6.98 -5.53
N GLY A 24 -11.50 7.40 -4.69
CA GLY A 24 -11.76 8.30 -3.57
C GLY A 24 -12.15 7.60 -2.26
N ASP A 25 -12.45 6.30 -2.27
CA ASP A 25 -12.76 5.55 -1.06
C ASP A 25 -11.52 5.31 -0.19
N ILE A 26 -11.77 4.99 1.08
CA ILE A 26 -10.75 4.68 2.09
C ILE A 26 -10.85 3.21 2.45
N LEU A 27 -9.74 2.48 2.32
CA LEU A 27 -9.53 1.17 2.91
C LEU A 27 -8.85 1.36 4.26
N LEU A 28 -9.61 1.18 5.34
CA LEU A 28 -9.11 1.27 6.71
C LEU A 28 -8.68 -0.12 7.18
N LEU A 29 -7.37 -0.34 7.28
CA LEU A 29 -6.81 -1.62 7.67
C LEU A 29 -6.93 -1.81 9.19
N GLU A 30 -7.66 -2.85 9.60
CA GLU A 30 -7.74 -3.27 10.99
C GLU A 30 -6.39 -3.81 11.50
N GLU A 31 -6.16 -3.75 12.81
CA GLU A 31 -4.90 -4.26 13.35
C GLU A 31 -4.74 -5.77 13.11
N GLY A 32 -3.53 -6.17 12.72
CA GLY A 32 -3.24 -7.56 12.37
C GLY A 32 -2.07 -7.70 11.41
N ILE A 33 -1.74 -8.97 11.12
CA ILE A 33 -0.64 -9.33 10.22
C ILE A 33 -1.21 -9.74 8.86
N TYR A 34 -0.88 -8.97 7.84
CA TYR A 34 -1.25 -9.19 6.45
C TYR A 34 -0.07 -9.86 5.73
N PHE A 35 -0.30 -11.07 5.20
CA PHE A 35 0.64 -11.76 4.31
C PHE A 35 0.15 -11.59 2.87
N GLN A 36 0.38 -10.43 2.28
CA GLN A 36 -0.15 -10.05 0.96
C GLN A 36 0.84 -9.19 0.18
N ALA A 37 0.77 -9.28 -1.15
CA ALA A 37 1.39 -8.34 -2.08
C ALA A 37 0.25 -7.62 -2.80
N VAL A 38 0.02 -6.36 -2.45
CA VAL A 38 -1.17 -5.62 -2.87
C VAL A 38 -0.90 -4.89 -4.17
N ASN A 39 -1.68 -5.18 -5.21
CA ASN A 39 -1.66 -4.42 -6.44
C ASN A 39 -2.78 -3.37 -6.42
N VAL A 40 -2.43 -2.10 -6.51
CA VAL A 40 -3.39 -0.99 -6.49
C VAL A 40 -3.67 -0.58 -7.92
N SER A 41 -4.88 -0.87 -8.41
CA SER A 41 -5.29 -0.67 -9.81
C SER A 41 -6.30 0.45 -10.02
N LYS A 42 -6.67 1.18 -8.97
CA LYS A 42 -7.64 2.29 -9.02
C LYS A 42 -7.01 3.58 -8.50
N ASN A 43 -7.36 4.70 -9.11
CA ASN A 43 -6.87 6.00 -8.68
C ASN A 43 -7.53 6.42 -7.36
N TYR A 44 -6.88 7.35 -6.68
CA TYR A 44 -7.43 8.06 -5.52
C TYR A 44 -7.90 7.16 -4.36
N ILE A 45 -7.47 5.89 -4.32
CA ILE A 45 -7.70 5.00 -3.18
C ILE A 45 -6.76 5.39 -2.04
N ARG A 46 -7.28 5.43 -0.82
CA ARG A 46 -6.48 5.66 0.39
C ARG A 46 -6.45 4.40 1.22
N ILE A 47 -5.27 3.85 1.44
CA ILE A 47 -5.04 2.66 2.27
C ILE A 47 -4.37 3.13 3.55
N ILE A 48 -5.11 3.09 4.66
CA ILE A 48 -4.72 3.74 5.92
C ILE A 48 -4.71 2.70 7.03
N ALA A 49 -3.64 2.65 7.81
CA ALA A 49 -3.60 1.86 9.03
C ALA A 49 -4.53 2.45 10.09
N LYS A 50 -5.42 1.64 10.68
CA LYS A 50 -6.23 2.05 11.83
C LYS A 50 -5.40 2.31 13.08
N GLY A 51 -4.25 1.64 13.20
CA GLY A 51 -3.38 1.72 14.35
C GLY A 51 -2.00 1.10 14.11
N PRO A 52 -1.08 1.21 15.08
CA PRO A 52 0.27 0.69 14.94
C PRO A 52 0.35 -0.84 14.86
N GLY A 53 -0.74 -1.57 15.13
CA GLY A 53 -0.83 -3.02 14.97
C GLY A 53 -0.98 -3.51 13.53
N VAL A 54 -1.14 -2.63 12.54
CA VAL A 54 -1.22 -3.00 11.12
C VAL A 54 0.17 -3.31 10.56
N ILE A 55 0.39 -4.58 10.20
CA ILE A 55 1.69 -5.07 9.74
C ILE A 55 1.53 -5.86 8.44
N LEU A 56 2.15 -5.38 7.37
CA LEU A 56 2.37 -6.14 6.14
C LEU A 56 3.70 -6.90 6.27
N TYR A 57 3.65 -8.22 6.24
CA TYR A 57 4.81 -9.10 6.46
C TYR A 57 4.99 -10.05 5.29
N GLY A 58 5.99 -9.82 4.44
CA GLY A 58 6.23 -10.60 3.22
C GLY A 58 6.96 -11.93 3.41
N LYS A 59 7.43 -12.25 4.64
CA LYS A 59 8.19 -13.46 5.01
C LYS A 59 9.41 -13.78 4.13
N GLY A 60 9.93 -12.79 3.39
CA GLY A 60 11.01 -12.95 2.42
C GLY A 60 10.59 -13.66 1.13
N THR A 61 9.29 -13.88 0.91
CA THR A 61 8.77 -14.60 -0.25
C THR A 61 7.94 -13.73 -1.19
N LEU A 62 7.24 -12.73 -0.66
CA LEU A 62 6.47 -11.77 -1.47
C LEU A 62 7.38 -10.64 -1.98
N SER A 63 7.19 -10.24 -3.24
CA SER A 63 8.05 -9.26 -3.93
C SER A 63 7.96 -7.86 -3.33
N ALA A 64 6.77 -7.25 -3.33
CA ALA A 64 6.52 -5.94 -2.74
C ALA A 64 5.22 -5.92 -1.95
N ALA A 65 5.13 -5.05 -0.93
CA ALA A 65 3.94 -4.94 -0.11
C ALA A 65 2.82 -4.21 -0.86
N PHE A 66 3.19 -3.13 -1.56
CA PHE A 66 2.32 -2.39 -2.46
C PHE A 66 3.00 -2.15 -3.80
N THR A 67 2.27 -2.39 -4.88
CA THR A 67 2.63 -1.98 -6.23
C THR A 67 1.55 -1.03 -6.75
N LEU A 68 1.97 0.18 -7.13
CA LEU A 68 1.15 1.25 -7.69
C LEU A 68 1.59 1.43 -9.14
N SER A 69 0.93 0.73 -10.07
CA SER A 69 1.25 0.79 -11.50
C SER A 69 0.24 1.66 -12.24
N ASP A 70 0.70 2.75 -12.85
CA ASP A 70 -0.13 3.67 -13.66
C ASP A 70 -1.36 4.21 -12.90
N VAL A 71 -1.16 4.56 -11.62
CA VAL A 71 -2.21 5.12 -10.76
C VAL A 71 -1.87 6.52 -10.28
N THR A 72 -2.93 7.31 -10.09
CA THR A 72 -2.87 8.69 -9.63
C THR A 72 -3.49 8.87 -8.25
N GLY A 73 -2.85 9.66 -7.39
CA GLY A 73 -3.45 10.17 -6.16
C GLY A 73 -3.68 9.13 -5.04
N VAL A 74 -3.15 7.92 -5.18
CA VAL A 74 -3.22 6.87 -4.15
C VAL A 74 -2.47 7.30 -2.90
N ALA A 75 -3.00 6.99 -1.72
CA ALA A 75 -2.28 7.18 -0.47
C ALA A 75 -2.07 5.84 0.26
N ILE A 76 -0.87 5.66 0.79
CA ILE A 76 -0.51 4.55 1.70
C ILE A 76 0.01 5.18 2.98
N GLU A 77 -0.68 4.95 4.10
CA GLU A 77 -0.45 5.72 5.33
C GLU A 77 -0.34 4.86 6.60
N GLY A 78 0.72 5.07 7.39
CA GLY A 78 0.84 4.56 8.76
C GLY A 78 1.14 3.06 8.91
N ILE A 79 1.50 2.36 7.83
CA ILE A 79 1.64 0.90 7.83
C ILE A 79 3.07 0.47 8.19
N LYS A 80 3.20 -0.61 8.98
CA LYS A 80 4.48 -1.31 9.17
C LYS A 80 4.68 -2.34 8.07
N ILE A 81 5.73 -2.21 7.26
CA ILE A 81 6.03 -3.09 6.12
C ILE A 81 7.38 -3.77 6.36
N ARG A 82 7.42 -5.11 6.29
CA ARG A 82 8.64 -5.85 6.61
C ARG A 82 8.85 -7.15 5.84
N HIS A 83 10.12 -7.49 5.60
CA HIS A 83 10.57 -8.75 5.00
C HIS A 83 9.90 -9.06 3.65
N TYR A 84 10.00 -8.17 2.68
CA TYR A 84 9.68 -8.48 1.28
C TYR A 84 10.97 -8.75 0.50
N SER A 85 10.89 -9.59 -0.53
CA SER A 85 12.04 -10.07 -1.32
C SER A 85 12.53 -9.06 -2.36
N ASN A 86 11.81 -7.95 -2.55
CA ASN A 86 12.22 -6.83 -3.38
C ASN A 86 11.93 -5.51 -2.65
N ASN A 87 11.14 -4.61 -3.25
CA ASN A 87 10.86 -3.28 -2.71
C ASN A 87 9.75 -3.32 -1.65
N GLY A 88 9.74 -2.40 -0.68
CA GLY A 88 8.60 -2.27 0.24
C GLY A 88 7.36 -1.74 -0.46
N ILE A 89 7.48 -0.57 -1.09
CA ILE A 89 6.47 0.05 -1.93
C ILE A 89 7.09 0.39 -3.28
N LEU A 90 6.45 -0.04 -4.36
CA LEU A 90 6.83 0.32 -5.73
C LEU A 90 5.78 1.24 -6.34
N ILE A 91 6.20 2.41 -6.81
CA ILE A 91 5.41 3.30 -7.66
C ILE A 91 6.02 3.26 -9.06
N GLU A 92 5.25 2.80 -10.03
CA GLU A 92 5.66 2.67 -11.42
C GLU A 92 4.71 3.44 -12.32
N SER A 93 5.22 4.40 -13.08
CA SER A 93 4.43 5.22 -14.01
C SER A 93 3.26 5.99 -13.39
N GLY A 94 3.21 6.11 -12.06
CA GLY A 94 2.12 6.79 -11.35
C GLY A 94 2.28 8.32 -11.31
N SER A 95 1.29 9.00 -10.72
CA SER A 95 1.35 10.45 -10.48
C SER A 95 0.70 10.88 -9.16
N GLY A 96 1.27 11.84 -8.45
CA GLY A 96 0.59 12.45 -7.30
C GLY A 96 0.30 11.50 -6.13
N ASN A 97 0.98 10.35 -6.04
CA ASN A 97 0.77 9.38 -4.96
C ASN A 97 1.44 9.84 -3.66
N ARG A 98 0.91 9.42 -2.52
CA ARG A 98 1.32 9.86 -1.18
C ARG A 98 1.69 8.67 -0.32
N ILE A 99 2.97 8.56 0.03
CA ILE A 99 3.49 7.53 0.92
C ILE A 99 3.88 8.20 2.23
N ILE A 100 3.01 8.09 3.24
CA ILE A 100 3.08 8.92 4.46
C ILE A 100 3.23 8.04 5.69
N ASP A 101 4.23 8.32 6.51
CA ASP A 101 4.41 7.75 7.86
C ASP A 101 4.43 6.20 7.91
N ASN A 102 4.87 5.56 6.82
CA ASN A 102 5.05 4.12 6.80
C ASN A 102 6.39 3.73 7.42
N LYS A 103 6.40 2.68 8.23
CA LYS A 103 7.63 2.10 8.79
C LYS A 103 8.04 0.89 7.98
N ILE A 104 9.03 1.07 7.12
CA ILE A 104 9.50 0.04 6.18
C ILE A 104 10.88 -0.46 6.64
N ASN A 105 11.03 -1.76 6.87
CA ASN A 105 12.31 -2.35 7.28
C ASN A 105 12.53 -3.76 6.70
N ASN A 106 13.80 -4.16 6.60
CA ASN A 106 14.20 -5.50 6.14
C ASN A 106 13.66 -5.85 4.75
N MET A 107 13.70 -4.89 3.81
CA MET A 107 13.55 -5.17 2.39
C MET A 107 14.86 -5.75 1.86
N ILE A 108 14.80 -6.65 0.88
CA ILE A 108 16.02 -7.09 0.17
C ILE A 108 16.53 -5.98 -0.77
N SER A 109 15.62 -5.22 -1.39
CA SER A 109 15.92 -4.07 -2.24
C SER A 109 15.58 -2.76 -1.51
N ASP A 110 14.95 -1.79 -2.20
CA ASP A 110 14.63 -0.49 -1.66
C ASP A 110 13.41 -0.49 -0.73
N GLY A 111 13.40 0.41 0.26
CA GLY A 111 12.20 0.64 1.07
C GLY A 111 11.03 1.15 0.22
N ILE A 112 11.30 2.16 -0.61
CA ILE A 112 10.34 2.76 -1.55
C ILE A 112 11.09 2.98 -2.87
N ALA A 113 10.58 2.42 -3.95
CA ALA A 113 11.08 2.65 -5.31
C ALA A 113 10.06 3.47 -6.11
N VAL A 114 10.53 4.53 -6.78
CA VAL A 114 9.71 5.41 -7.63
C VAL A 114 10.31 5.43 -9.02
N VAL A 115 9.61 4.86 -9.99
CA VAL A 115 10.11 4.61 -11.35
C VAL A 115 9.18 5.28 -12.35
N SER A 116 9.75 6.08 -13.26
CA SER A 116 9.01 6.76 -14.35
C SER A 116 7.76 7.53 -13.89
N SER A 117 7.80 8.09 -12.68
CA SER A 117 6.64 8.64 -12.00
C SER A 117 6.87 10.09 -11.56
N SER A 118 5.81 10.88 -11.40
CA SER A 118 5.91 12.33 -11.15
C SER A 118 5.00 12.83 -10.03
N GLY A 119 5.38 13.92 -9.38
CA GLY A 119 4.53 14.59 -8.37
C GLY A 119 4.20 13.79 -7.10
N ASN A 120 4.90 12.68 -6.82
CA ASN A 120 4.65 11.89 -5.61
C ASN A 120 5.23 12.57 -4.36
N LEU A 121 4.55 12.39 -3.23
CA LEU A 121 5.02 12.79 -1.91
C LEU A 121 5.45 11.54 -1.13
N VAL A 122 6.70 11.53 -0.68
CA VAL A 122 7.20 10.57 0.32
C VAL A 122 7.53 11.36 1.58
N TRP A 123 6.82 11.09 2.67
CA TRP A 123 6.94 11.86 3.91
C TRP A 123 6.99 10.97 5.15
N LYS A 124 7.82 11.37 6.11
CA LYS A 124 7.92 10.74 7.42
C LYS A 124 7.82 11.82 8.49
N LYS A 125 6.99 11.59 9.50
CA LYS A 125 6.85 12.48 10.66
C LYS A 125 7.85 12.12 11.75
#